data_AF-A0A538M382-F1
#
_entry.id   AF-A0A538M382-F1
#
_cell.length_a   1.000
_cell.length_b   1.000
_cell.length_c   1.000
_cell.angle_alpha   90.00
_cell.angle_beta   90.00
_cell.angle_gamma   90.00
#
_symmetry.space_group_name_H-M   'P 1'
#
loop_
_entity.id
_entity.type
_entity.pdbx_description
1 polymer ?
#
loop_
_entity_poly.entity_id
_entity_poly.type
_entity_poly.pdbx_seq_one_letter_code
_entity_poly.pdbx_strand_id
1 'polypeptide(L)'
;MSRRWVGISNAAAAGFMLSASGALLLEGLVRGPVRVIAGAAVGMIFIAATGRVVGRYDHLRFGQLQAADAKKAILIVAVMTVHSFSEGVGVGVSYGGGTALGVFITLAIAIHNIPEGLAISLVLVPRGTPVLAAAGWSVFTSLPQPLVAAPAYLFVETFRPILPAGFGFAAGAMIWLVFAELIPDARAEMRPRAFTAWLGGSFVGMSLLQFALLAR
;
A
#
# COMPACT_ATOMS: atom_id res chain seq x y z
N MET A 1 7.65 20.26 11.15
CA MET A 1 8.23 20.39 9.80
C MET A 1 7.41 21.40 9.00
N SER A 2 7.97 22.05 7.97
CA SER A 2 7.19 23.00 7.15
C SER A 2 6.14 22.27 6.30
N ARG A 3 5.01 22.93 5.99
CA ARG A 3 3.93 22.33 5.19
C ARG A 3 4.39 21.84 3.80
N ARG A 4 5.44 22.46 3.26
CA ARG A 4 6.11 22.02 2.03
C ARG A 4 6.60 20.56 2.09
N TRP A 5 7.08 20.10 3.25
CA TRP A 5 7.50 18.71 3.44
C TRP A 5 6.32 17.75 3.41
N VAL A 6 5.18 18.13 4.00
CA VAL A 6 3.94 17.35 3.89
C VAL A 6 3.57 17.16 2.42
N GLY A 7 3.63 18.22 1.63
CA GLY A 7 3.37 18.17 0.20
C GLY A 7 4.29 17.19 -0.55
N ILE A 8 5.61 17.40 -0.44
CA ILE A 8 6.63 16.58 -1.12
C ILE A 8 6.47 15.10 -0.76
N SER A 9 6.33 14.82 0.53
CA SER A 9 6.26 13.45 1.01
C SER A 9 4.97 12.74 0.60
N ASN A 10 3.83 13.43 0.59
CA ASN A 10 2.59 12.86 0.05
C ASN A 10 2.65 12.62 -1.46
N ALA A 11 3.29 13.50 -2.24
CA ALA A 11 3.48 13.30 -3.67
C ALA A 11 4.35 12.06 -3.96
N ALA A 12 5.44 11.90 -3.21
CA ALA A 12 6.32 10.75 -3.33
C ALA A 12 5.62 9.44 -2.92
N ALA A 13 4.92 9.44 -1.78
CA ALA A 13 4.13 8.28 -1.33
C ALA A 13 3.05 7.90 -2.36
N ALA A 14 2.36 8.88 -2.94
CA ALA A 14 1.37 8.66 -3.99
C ALA A 14 1.96 7.97 -5.22
N GLY A 15 3.14 8.39 -5.69
CA GLY A 15 3.79 7.76 -6.85
C GLY A 15 4.19 6.31 -6.57
N PHE A 16 4.78 6.03 -5.41
CA PHE A 16 5.10 4.65 -4.98
C PHE A 16 3.84 3.76 -4.95
N MET A 17 2.78 4.23 -4.29
CA MET A 17 1.54 3.46 -4.13
C MET A 17 0.79 3.23 -5.45
N LEU A 18 0.79 4.20 -6.37
CA LEU A 18 0.19 4.03 -7.70
C LEU A 18 0.95 3.01 -8.54
N SER A 19 2.28 3.01 -8.47
CA SER A 19 3.11 2.01 -9.15
C SER A 19 2.87 0.61 -8.58
N ALA A 20 2.85 0.45 -7.26
CA ALA A 20 2.48 -0.81 -6.58
C ALA A 20 1.08 -1.31 -6.97
N SER A 21 0.09 -0.41 -6.97
CA SER A 21 -1.28 -0.73 -7.39
C SER A 21 -1.34 -1.21 -8.85
N GLY A 22 -0.59 -0.57 -9.74
CA GLY A 22 -0.51 -0.96 -11.15
C GLY A 22 0.02 -2.38 -11.33
N ALA A 23 1.11 -2.73 -10.64
CA ALA A 23 1.69 -4.08 -10.67
C ALA A 23 0.69 -5.15 -10.20
N LEU A 24 -0.03 -4.90 -9.09
CA LEU A 24 -1.06 -5.81 -8.58
C LEU A 24 -2.22 -6.00 -9.57
N LEU A 25 -2.68 -4.92 -10.20
CA LEU A 25 -3.74 -5.01 -11.21
C LEU A 25 -3.29 -5.83 -12.41
N LEU A 26 -2.09 -5.58 -12.93
CA LEU A 26 -1.55 -6.33 -14.07
C LEU A 26 -1.44 -7.82 -13.75
N GLU A 27 -0.84 -8.17 -12.61
CA GLU A 27 -0.69 -9.56 -12.18
C GLU A 27 -2.04 -10.24 -11.98
N GLY A 28 -2.99 -9.54 -11.35
CA GLY A 28 -4.33 -10.06 -11.16
C GLY A 28 -5.06 -10.29 -12.49
N LEU A 29 -5.00 -9.33 -13.41
CA LEU A 29 -5.78 -9.35 -14.66
C LEU A 29 -5.41 -10.54 -15.54
N VAL A 30 -4.14 -10.96 -15.52
CA VAL A 30 -3.65 -12.17 -16.20
C VAL A 30 -4.28 -13.44 -15.61
N ARG A 31 -4.57 -13.45 -14.31
CA ARG A 31 -5.06 -14.64 -13.58
C ARG A 31 -6.59 -14.73 -13.51
N GLY A 32 -7.31 -13.60 -13.50
CA GLY A 32 -8.75 -13.60 -13.32
C GLY A 32 -9.37 -12.20 -13.38
N PRO A 33 -9.61 -11.65 -14.59
CA PRO A 33 -9.92 -10.24 -14.77
C PRO A 33 -11.19 -9.79 -14.04
N VAL A 34 -12.26 -10.60 -14.08
CA VAL A 34 -13.51 -10.30 -13.38
C VAL A 34 -13.30 -10.21 -11.87
N ARG A 35 -12.51 -11.13 -11.29
CA ARG A 35 -12.24 -11.18 -9.85
C ARG A 35 -11.43 -9.97 -9.40
N VAL A 36 -10.47 -9.53 -10.20
CA VAL A 36 -9.65 -8.34 -9.92
C VAL A 36 -10.47 -7.07 -9.95
N ILE A 37 -11.29 -6.88 -10.99
CA ILE A 37 -12.11 -5.68 -11.13
C ILE A 37 -13.13 -5.62 -9.96
N ALA A 38 -13.78 -6.74 -9.65
CA ALA A 38 -14.67 -6.85 -8.50
C ALA A 38 -13.94 -6.56 -7.19
N GLY A 39 -12.76 -7.16 -6.99
CA GLY A 39 -11.90 -6.91 -5.83
C GLY A 39 -11.55 -5.43 -5.70
N ALA A 40 -11.12 -4.78 -6.78
CA ALA A 40 -10.76 -3.37 -6.79
C ALA A 40 -11.93 -2.46 -6.42
N ALA A 41 -13.12 -2.72 -6.97
CA ALA A 41 -14.33 -1.99 -6.59
C ALA A 41 -14.63 -2.16 -5.09
N VAL A 42 -14.55 -3.39 -4.57
CA VAL A 42 -14.76 -3.67 -3.14
C VAL A 42 -13.72 -2.98 -2.27
N GLY A 43 -12.44 -2.99 -2.66
CA GLY A 43 -11.36 -2.31 -1.95
C GLY A 43 -11.56 -0.79 -1.88
N MET A 44 -11.96 -0.17 -3.00
CA MET A 44 -12.32 1.25 -3.04
C MET A 44 -13.50 1.56 -2.09
N ILE A 45 -14.56 0.74 -2.13
CA ILE A 45 -15.73 0.89 -1.28
C ILE A 45 -15.35 0.74 0.19
N PHE A 46 -14.51 -0.25 0.52
CA PHE A 46 -14.05 -0.52 1.88
C PHE A 46 -13.32 0.67 2.49
N ILE A 47 -12.36 1.26 1.77
CA ILE A 47 -11.64 2.43 2.27
C ILE A 47 -12.53 3.68 2.29
N ALA A 48 -13.40 3.88 1.30
CA ALA A 48 -14.37 4.96 1.33
C ALA A 48 -15.33 4.86 2.53
N ALA A 49 -15.78 3.66 2.86
CA ALA A 49 -16.62 3.40 4.02
C ALA A 49 -15.85 3.64 5.32
N THR A 50 -14.61 3.13 5.41
CA THR A 50 -13.72 3.35 6.56
C THR A 50 -13.48 4.84 6.78
N GLY A 51 -13.18 5.60 5.73
CA GLY A 51 -12.99 7.04 5.79
C GLY A 51 -14.23 7.81 6.26
N ARG A 52 -15.43 7.38 5.86
CA ARG A 52 -16.70 7.95 6.35
C ARG A 52 -16.95 7.62 7.81
N VAL A 53 -16.70 6.38 8.24
CA VAL A 53 -16.89 5.95 9.63
C VAL A 53 -15.92 6.68 10.54
N VAL A 54 -14.63 6.70 10.19
CA VAL A 54 -13.61 7.42 10.96
C VAL A 54 -13.95 8.91 11.02
N GLY A 55 -14.37 9.52 9.91
CA GLY A 55 -14.74 10.94 9.86
C GLY A 55 -15.94 11.36 10.72
N ARG A 56 -16.68 10.43 11.34
CA ARG A 56 -17.77 10.74 12.29
C ARG A 56 -17.28 11.04 13.71
N TYR A 57 -16.01 10.79 14.00
CA TYR A 57 -15.45 10.98 15.34
C TYR A 57 -14.70 12.31 15.42
N ASP A 58 -15.20 13.24 16.25
CA ASP A 58 -14.65 14.60 16.37
C ASP A 58 -13.34 14.68 17.18
N HIS A 59 -13.01 13.62 17.95
CA HIS A 59 -11.83 13.56 18.83
C HIS A 59 -10.87 12.42 18.49
N LEU A 60 -10.63 12.19 17.20
CA LEU A 60 -9.67 11.17 16.75
C LEU A 60 -8.25 11.49 17.21
N ARG A 61 -7.59 10.47 17.78
CA ARG A 61 -6.18 10.49 18.13
C ARG A 61 -5.49 9.25 17.58
N PHE A 62 -4.30 9.43 17.02
CA PHE A 62 -3.45 8.33 16.56
C PHE A 62 -2.01 8.61 16.98
N GLY A 63 -1.59 8.00 18.09
CA GLY A 63 -0.34 8.38 18.78
C GLY A 63 -0.36 9.86 19.16
N GLN A 64 0.53 10.66 18.55
CA GLN A 64 0.61 12.10 18.76
C GLN A 64 -0.26 12.92 17.79
N LEU A 65 -0.82 12.30 16.75
CA LEU A 65 -1.65 12.95 15.74
C LEU A 65 -3.07 13.16 16.23
N GLN A 66 -3.72 14.21 15.74
CA GLN A 66 -5.09 14.58 16.10
C GLN A 66 -5.94 14.87 14.86
N ALA A 67 -7.26 14.70 14.98
CA ALA A 67 -8.26 15.08 13.98
C ALA A 67 -7.91 14.57 12.55
N ALA A 68 -7.71 15.47 11.58
CA ALA A 68 -7.48 15.14 10.18
C ALA A 68 -6.20 14.32 9.95
N ASP A 69 -5.13 14.59 10.70
CA ASP A 69 -3.88 13.83 10.56
C ASP A 69 -4.00 12.44 11.18
N ALA A 70 -4.76 12.30 12.28
CA ALA A 70 -5.10 11.00 12.86
C ALA A 70 -5.95 10.16 11.89
N LYS A 71 -6.96 10.76 11.25
CA LYS A 71 -7.76 10.09 10.21
C LYS A 71 -6.87 9.54 9.09
N LYS A 72 -5.94 10.36 8.58
CA LYS A 72 -5.03 9.95 7.50
C LYS A 72 -4.11 8.81 7.92
N ALA A 73 -3.54 8.88 9.11
CA ALA A 73 -2.72 7.81 9.65
C ALA A 73 -3.49 6.49 9.78
N ILE A 74 -4.73 6.53 10.30
CA ILE A 74 -5.60 5.36 10.38
C ILE A 74 -5.89 4.77 9.01
N LEU A 75 -6.24 5.61 8.02
CA LEU A 75 -6.52 5.14 6.66
C LEU A 75 -5.30 4.50 6.01
N ILE A 76 -4.11 5.08 6.20
CA ILE A 76 -2.87 4.51 5.66
C ILE A 76 -2.55 3.18 6.32
N VAL A 77 -2.62 3.11 7.66
CA VAL A 77 -2.38 1.85 8.36
C VAL A 77 -3.39 0.79 7.92
N ALA A 78 -4.67 1.14 7.77
CA ALA A 78 -5.69 0.21 7.29
C ALA A 78 -5.39 -0.29 5.86
N VAL A 79 -5.11 0.62 4.93
CA VAL A 79 -4.80 0.27 3.52
C VAL A 79 -3.57 -0.60 3.43
N MET A 80 -2.47 -0.20 4.08
CA MET A 80 -1.20 -0.92 4.00
C MET A 80 -1.27 -2.28 4.69
N THR A 81 -2.05 -2.41 5.77
CA THR A 81 -2.30 -3.71 6.42
C THR A 81 -2.99 -4.68 5.46
N VAL A 82 -4.02 -4.23 4.72
CA VAL A 82 -4.70 -5.14 3.77
C VAL A 82 -3.86 -5.41 2.52
N HIS A 83 -3.06 -4.45 2.08
CA HIS A 83 -2.06 -4.68 1.03
C HIS A 83 -1.07 -5.78 1.42
N SER A 84 -0.45 -5.66 2.59
CA SER A 84 0.46 -6.66 3.14
C SER A 84 -0.19 -8.02 3.39
N PHE A 85 -1.50 -8.07 3.68
CA PHE A 85 -2.25 -9.32 3.72
C PHE A 85 -2.23 -10.03 2.36
N SER A 86 -2.54 -9.31 1.28
CA SER A 86 -2.53 -9.86 -0.09
C SER A 86 -1.15 -10.34 -0.52
N GLU A 87 -0.09 -9.65 -0.12
CA GLU A 87 1.29 -10.09 -0.36
C GLU A 87 1.64 -11.35 0.43
N GLY A 88 1.21 -11.45 1.69
CA GLY A 88 1.35 -12.67 2.49
C GLY A 88 0.72 -13.89 1.82
N VAL A 89 -0.49 -13.73 1.27
CA VAL A 89 -1.13 -14.77 0.45
C VAL A 89 -0.27 -15.11 -0.78
N GLY A 90 0.26 -14.10 -1.47
CA GLY A 90 1.17 -14.27 -2.61
C GLY A 90 2.42 -15.09 -2.26
N VAL A 91 3.07 -14.78 -1.13
CA VAL A 91 4.21 -15.53 -0.61
C VAL A 91 3.82 -16.99 -0.36
N GLY A 92 2.76 -17.24 0.41
CA GLY A 92 2.35 -18.61 0.74
C GLY A 92 2.01 -19.45 -0.49
N VAL A 93 1.21 -18.89 -1.42
CA VAL A 93 0.84 -19.57 -2.67
C VAL A 93 2.08 -19.85 -3.54
N SER A 94 3.08 -18.97 -3.55
CA SER A 94 4.30 -19.18 -4.34
C SER A 94 5.13 -20.39 -3.88
N TYR A 95 5.15 -20.68 -2.58
CA TYR A 95 5.78 -21.90 -2.06
C TYR A 95 5.07 -23.18 -2.50
N GLY A 96 3.76 -23.12 -2.81
CA GLY A 96 3.04 -24.25 -3.41
C GLY A 96 3.53 -24.60 -4.82
N GLY A 97 4.17 -23.66 -5.52
CA GLY A 97 4.86 -23.89 -6.79
C GLY A 97 6.29 -24.40 -6.65
N GLY A 98 6.77 -24.61 -5.42
CA GLY A 98 8.10 -25.11 -5.09
C GLY A 98 8.95 -24.11 -4.31
N THR A 99 9.91 -24.62 -3.54
CA THR A 99 10.76 -23.82 -2.63
C THR A 99 11.55 -22.73 -3.35
N ALA A 100 12.06 -23.01 -4.55
CA ALA A 100 12.84 -22.03 -5.31
C ALA A 100 11.99 -20.80 -5.68
N LEU A 101 10.76 -21.02 -6.17
CA LEU A 101 9.82 -19.95 -6.47
C LEU A 101 9.41 -19.21 -5.19
N GLY A 102 9.12 -19.94 -4.12
CA GLY A 102 8.77 -19.35 -2.83
C GLY A 102 9.84 -18.41 -2.27
N VAL A 103 11.10 -18.85 -2.28
CA VAL A 103 12.24 -18.04 -1.82
C VAL A 103 12.43 -16.82 -2.73
N PHE A 104 12.34 -16.99 -4.04
CA PHE A 104 12.45 -15.87 -4.99
C PHE A 104 11.40 -14.80 -4.73
N ILE A 105 10.12 -15.19 -4.64
CA ILE A 105 9.00 -14.25 -4.40
C ILE A 105 9.11 -13.59 -3.03
N THR A 106 9.52 -14.34 -1.99
CA THR A 106 9.74 -13.78 -0.65
C THR A 106 10.80 -12.69 -0.65
N LEU A 107 11.94 -12.93 -1.32
CA LEU A 107 13.02 -11.94 -1.42
C LEU A 107 12.60 -10.74 -2.26
N ALA A 108 11.85 -10.96 -3.35
CA ALA A 108 11.32 -9.88 -4.17
C ALA A 108 10.37 -8.98 -3.35
N ILE A 109 9.45 -9.57 -2.58
CA ILE A 109 8.54 -8.82 -1.70
C ILE A 109 9.31 -8.11 -0.58
N ALA A 110 10.34 -8.74 0.01
CA ALA A 110 11.16 -8.10 1.03
C ALA A 110 11.84 -6.81 0.52
N ILE A 111 12.33 -6.81 -0.72
CA ILE A 111 12.91 -5.61 -1.35
C ILE A 111 11.81 -4.60 -1.69
N HIS A 112 10.66 -5.05 -2.18
CA HIS A 112 9.48 -4.23 -2.48
C HIS A 112 8.96 -3.46 -1.25
N ASN A 113 8.97 -4.11 -0.09
CA ASN A 113 8.51 -3.53 1.18
C ASN A 113 9.35 -2.34 1.65
N ILE A 114 10.58 -2.16 1.17
CA ILE A 114 11.43 -1.03 1.57
C ILE A 114 10.81 0.31 1.10
N PRO A 115 10.50 0.51 -0.20
CA PRO A 115 9.71 1.65 -0.66
C PRO A 115 8.35 1.82 0.02
N GLU A 116 7.67 0.74 0.37
CA GLU A 116 6.35 0.82 1.03
C GLU A 116 6.45 1.33 2.46
N GLY A 117 7.39 0.79 3.23
CA GLY A 117 7.68 1.27 4.57
C GLY A 117 8.13 2.74 4.56
N LEU A 118 8.86 3.15 3.51
CA LEU A 118 9.19 4.55 3.26
C LEU A 118 7.94 5.38 2.93
N ALA A 119 7.01 4.89 2.11
CA ALA A 119 5.77 5.59 1.78
C ALA A 119 4.92 5.89 3.03
N ILE A 120 4.79 4.92 3.94
CA ILE A 120 4.11 5.12 5.24
C ILE A 120 4.82 6.20 6.06
N SER A 121 6.14 6.11 6.16
CA SER A 121 6.96 7.06 6.93
C SER A 121 6.88 8.48 6.37
N LEU A 122 6.89 8.61 5.04
CA LEU A 122 6.74 9.88 4.32
C LEU A 122 5.39 10.53 4.64
N VAL A 123 4.34 9.77 4.93
CA VAL A 123 3.06 10.37 5.31
C VAL A 123 2.99 10.70 6.80
N LEU A 124 3.49 9.83 7.67
CA LEU A 124 3.37 9.99 9.13
C LEU A 124 4.34 11.02 9.74
N VAL A 125 5.59 11.04 9.29
CA VAL A 125 6.66 11.85 9.92
C VAL A 125 6.44 13.35 9.73
N PRO A 126 6.12 13.87 8.53
CA PRO A 126 5.87 15.30 8.33
C PRO A 126 4.69 15.85 9.14
N ARG A 127 3.78 14.98 9.57
CA ARG A 127 2.61 15.29 10.41
C ARG A 127 2.90 15.26 11.91
N GLY A 128 4.13 14.93 12.30
CA GLY A 128 4.58 14.96 13.70
C GLY A 128 4.74 13.60 14.35
N THR A 129 4.57 12.48 13.62
CA THR A 129 4.92 11.17 14.17
C THR A 129 6.44 11.03 14.26
N PRO A 130 7.02 10.64 15.40
CA PRO A 130 8.46 10.38 15.51
C PRO A 130 8.92 9.31 14.52
N VAL A 131 10.14 9.41 13.99
CA VAL A 131 10.67 8.49 12.96
C VAL A 131 10.62 7.02 13.42
N LEU A 132 11.01 6.74 14.66
CA LEU A 132 10.96 5.37 15.21
C LEU A 132 9.52 4.84 15.33
N ALA A 133 8.57 5.71 15.69
CA ALA A 133 7.17 5.33 15.74
C ALA A 133 6.61 5.07 14.33
N ALA A 134 6.98 5.89 13.34
CA ALA A 134 6.61 5.67 11.95
C ALA A 134 7.18 4.37 11.39
N ALA A 135 8.46 4.07 11.68
CA ALA A 135 9.07 2.79 11.33
C ALA A 135 8.37 1.61 12.02
N GLY A 136 7.99 1.76 13.29
CA GLY A 136 7.19 0.77 14.01
C GLY A 136 5.82 0.54 13.37
N TRP A 137 5.16 1.58 12.89
CA TRP A 137 3.91 1.46 12.13
C TRP A 137 4.12 0.75 10.79
N SER A 138 5.22 1.01 10.09
CA SER A 138 5.56 0.27 8.87
C SER A 138 5.76 -1.22 9.13
N VAL A 139 6.43 -1.59 10.23
CA VAL A 139 6.57 -3.00 10.64
C VAL A 139 5.21 -3.59 10.99
N PHE A 140 4.39 -2.88 11.75
CA PHE A 140 3.06 -3.32 12.16
C PHE A 140 2.17 -3.64 10.95
N THR A 141 2.15 -2.75 9.95
CA THR A 141 1.35 -2.96 8.74
C THR A 141 1.81 -4.16 7.92
N SER A 142 3.09 -4.56 8.03
CA SER A 142 3.64 -5.73 7.34
C SER A 142 3.48 -7.05 8.11
N LEU A 143 3.07 -7.05 9.38
CA LEU A 143 2.83 -8.27 10.17
C LEU A 143 1.86 -9.27 9.52
N PRO A 144 0.81 -8.87 8.76
CA PRO A 144 -0.02 -9.82 8.03
C PRO A 144 0.76 -10.72 7.08
N GLN A 145 1.88 -10.27 6.49
CA GLN A 145 2.65 -11.07 5.54
C GLN A 145 3.12 -12.42 6.14
N PRO A 146 3.92 -12.45 7.22
CA PRO A 146 4.35 -13.72 7.82
C PRO A 146 3.20 -14.51 8.44
N LEU A 147 2.17 -13.83 8.97
CA LEU A 147 1.02 -14.50 9.59
C LEU A 147 0.15 -15.24 8.58
N VAL A 148 0.02 -14.70 7.36
CA VAL A 148 -0.85 -15.25 6.31
C VAL A 148 -0.09 -16.16 5.36
N ALA A 149 1.22 -15.98 5.19
CA ALA A 149 2.01 -16.83 4.29
C ALA A 149 1.96 -18.32 4.64
N ALA A 150 2.07 -18.67 5.93
CA ALA A 150 2.01 -20.07 6.38
C ALA A 150 0.65 -20.73 6.08
N PRO A 151 -0.52 -20.19 6.49
CA PRO A 151 -1.79 -20.78 6.13
C PRO A 151 -2.05 -20.72 4.61
N ALA A 152 -1.63 -19.67 3.91
CA ALA A 152 -1.77 -19.60 2.46
C ALA A 152 -0.99 -20.70 1.74
N TYR A 153 0.20 -21.08 2.25
CA TYR A 153 0.96 -22.24 1.77
C TYR A 153 0.26 -23.57 2.09
N LEU A 154 -0.22 -23.76 3.32
CA LEU A 154 -0.91 -25.00 3.71
C LEU A 154 -2.22 -25.22 2.93
N PHE A 155 -2.87 -24.14 2.51
CA PHE A 155 -4.16 -24.16 1.81
C PHE A 155 -4.07 -23.54 0.40
N VAL A 156 -2.97 -23.77 -0.33
CA VAL A 156 -2.73 -23.19 -1.67
C VAL A 156 -3.94 -23.33 -2.61
N GLU A 157 -4.57 -24.51 -2.67
CA GLU A 157 -5.71 -24.76 -3.55
C GLU A 157 -6.94 -23.90 -3.21
N THR A 158 -7.05 -23.44 -1.96
CA THR A 158 -8.10 -22.51 -1.53
C THR A 158 -7.74 -21.06 -1.85
N PHE A 159 -6.48 -20.68 -1.65
CA PHE A 159 -6.03 -19.29 -1.83
C PHE A 159 -5.76 -18.91 -3.28
N ARG A 160 -5.22 -19.83 -4.09
CA ARG A 160 -4.84 -19.55 -5.48
C ARG A 160 -5.99 -18.99 -6.34
N PRO A 161 -7.24 -19.50 -6.26
CA PRO A 161 -8.35 -18.95 -7.03
C PRO A 161 -8.79 -17.55 -6.55
N ILE A 162 -8.71 -17.25 -5.25
CA ILE A 162 -9.18 -15.97 -4.69
C ILE A 162 -8.13 -14.86 -4.78
N LEU A 163 -6.87 -15.23 -5.01
CA LEU A 163 -5.72 -14.34 -5.11
C LEU A 163 -5.92 -13.13 -6.06
N PRO A 164 -6.53 -13.27 -7.26
CA PRO A 164 -6.79 -12.12 -8.12
C PRO A 164 -7.78 -11.11 -7.49
N ALA A 165 -8.76 -11.58 -6.72
CA ALA A 165 -9.65 -10.69 -5.98
C ALA A 165 -8.92 -9.93 -4.86
N GLY A 166 -7.97 -10.59 -4.17
CA GLY A 166 -7.12 -9.96 -3.16
C GLY A 166 -6.19 -8.89 -3.74
N PHE A 167 -5.58 -9.15 -4.91
CA PHE A 167 -4.78 -8.16 -5.63
C PHE A 167 -5.62 -6.96 -6.08
N GLY A 168 -6.80 -7.23 -6.65
CA GLY A 168 -7.77 -6.20 -6.96
C GLY A 168 -8.11 -5.35 -5.73
N PHE A 169 -8.49 -5.98 -4.62
CA PHE A 169 -8.85 -5.30 -3.38
C PHE A 169 -7.74 -4.37 -2.89
N ALA A 170 -6.51 -4.87 -2.77
CA ALA A 170 -5.38 -4.07 -2.31
C ALA A 170 -5.11 -2.87 -3.23
N ALA A 171 -5.08 -3.10 -4.56
CA ALA A 171 -4.89 -2.04 -5.53
C ALA A 171 -6.00 -0.99 -5.50
N GLY A 172 -7.27 -1.41 -5.42
CA GLY A 172 -8.42 -0.50 -5.34
C GLY A 172 -8.39 0.35 -4.07
N ALA A 173 -8.05 -0.26 -2.92
CA ALA A 173 -7.90 0.43 -1.65
C ALA A 173 -6.79 1.51 -1.70
N MET A 174 -5.61 1.16 -2.24
CA MET A 174 -4.49 2.08 -2.40
C MET A 174 -4.80 3.22 -3.38
N ILE A 175 -5.38 2.90 -4.55
CA ILE A 175 -5.79 3.89 -5.55
C ILE A 175 -6.76 4.89 -4.92
N TRP A 176 -7.79 4.42 -4.20
CA TRP A 176 -8.73 5.32 -3.53
C TRP A 176 -8.02 6.25 -2.56
N LEU A 177 -7.14 5.72 -1.70
CA LEU A 177 -6.39 6.51 -0.72
C LEU A 177 -5.54 7.59 -1.39
N VAL A 178 -4.85 7.23 -2.47
CA VAL A 178 -3.99 8.16 -3.21
C VAL A 178 -4.81 9.31 -3.79
N PHE A 179 -5.90 9.01 -4.48
CA PHE A 179 -6.72 10.03 -5.13
C PHE A 179 -7.55 10.87 -4.15
N ALA A 180 -8.07 10.25 -3.08
CA ALA A 180 -8.95 10.93 -2.13
C ALA A 180 -8.20 11.72 -1.06
N GLU A 181 -6.99 11.30 -0.67
CA GLU A 181 -6.28 11.88 0.48
C GLU A 181 -4.88 12.41 0.07
N LEU A 182 -4.01 11.59 -0.52
CA LEU A 182 -2.60 11.99 -0.74
C LEU A 182 -2.40 13.05 -1.83
N ILE A 183 -3.03 12.88 -3.00
CA ILE A 183 -2.92 13.84 -4.11
C ILE A 183 -3.51 15.20 -3.73
N PRO A 184 -4.72 15.30 -3.15
CA PRO A 184 -5.28 16.57 -2.72
C PRO A 184 -4.37 17.31 -1.72
N ASP A 185 -3.86 16.61 -0.71
CA ASP A 185 -2.93 17.19 0.27
C ASP A 185 -1.63 17.68 -0.40
N ALA A 186 -1.07 16.87 -1.30
CA ALA A 186 0.17 17.22 -1.99
C ALA A 186 -0.01 18.48 -2.85
N ARG A 187 -1.13 18.59 -3.58
CA ARG A 187 -1.43 19.75 -4.41
C ARG A 187 -1.75 21.01 -3.62
N ALA A 188 -2.29 20.88 -2.41
CA ALA A 188 -2.54 22.02 -1.53
C ALA A 188 -1.25 22.71 -1.08
N GLU A 189 -0.15 21.95 -0.95
CA GLU A 189 1.11 22.43 -0.37
C GLU A 189 2.25 22.57 -1.40
N MET A 190 1.99 22.32 -2.69
CA MET A 190 3.01 22.31 -3.75
C MET A 190 2.57 23.02 -5.03
N ARG A 191 3.56 23.59 -5.74
CA ARG A 191 3.36 24.06 -7.12
C ARG A 191 3.13 22.88 -8.06
N PRO A 192 2.30 23.01 -9.12
CA PRO A 192 1.96 21.91 -10.03
C PRO A 192 3.18 21.17 -10.61
N ARG A 193 4.20 21.90 -11.10
CA ARG A 193 5.42 21.29 -11.67
C ARG A 193 6.21 20.47 -10.66
N ALA A 194 6.31 20.95 -9.42
CA ALA A 194 7.00 20.23 -8.36
C ALA A 194 6.22 18.98 -7.94
N PHE A 195 4.90 19.10 -7.82
CA PHE A 195 4.02 17.97 -7.55
C PHE A 195 4.17 16.87 -8.60
N THR A 196 4.10 17.21 -9.90
CA THR A 196 4.25 16.22 -10.97
C THR A 196 5.64 15.59 -11.00
N ALA A 197 6.69 16.35 -10.70
CA ALA A 197 8.06 15.81 -10.65
C ALA A 197 8.23 14.79 -9.52
N TRP A 198 7.74 15.08 -8.31
CA TRP A 198 7.87 14.16 -7.17
C TRP A 198 6.98 12.92 -7.32
N LEU A 199 5.74 13.08 -7.77
CA LEU A 199 4.84 11.95 -8.04
C LEU A 199 5.34 11.09 -9.19
N GLY A 200 5.73 11.71 -10.31
CA GLY A 200 6.24 10.98 -11.48
C GLY A 200 7.58 10.30 -11.20
N GLY A 201 8.51 10.98 -10.53
CA GLY A 201 9.82 10.43 -10.20
C GLY A 201 9.75 9.23 -9.25
N SER A 202 8.91 9.31 -8.21
CA SER A 202 8.68 8.17 -7.31
C SER A 202 7.94 7.02 -7.99
N PHE A 203 6.94 7.30 -8.83
CA PHE A 203 6.27 6.28 -9.65
C PHE A 203 7.26 5.55 -10.56
N VAL A 204 8.09 6.27 -11.30
CA VAL A 204 9.11 5.69 -12.18
C VAL A 204 10.13 4.90 -11.37
N GLY A 205 10.61 5.44 -10.25
CA GLY A 205 11.55 4.76 -9.37
C GLY A 205 11.01 3.42 -8.86
N MET A 206 9.75 3.39 -8.42
CA MET A 206 9.09 2.15 -7.98
C MET A 206 8.88 1.17 -9.14
N SER A 207 8.44 1.64 -10.30
CA SER A 207 8.24 0.78 -11.47
C SER A 207 9.55 0.17 -11.96
N LEU A 208 10.66 0.92 -11.90
CA LEU A 208 12.00 0.41 -12.21
C LEU A 208 12.43 -0.66 -11.20
N LEU A 209 12.16 -0.45 -9.90
CA LEU A 209 12.45 -1.45 -8.88
C LEU A 209 11.66 -2.73 -9.13
N GLN A 210 10.35 -2.63 -9.37
CA GLN A 210 9.49 -3.77 -9.66
C GLN A 210 9.96 -4.54 -10.89
N PHE A 211 10.30 -3.82 -11.97
CA PHE A 211 10.85 -4.43 -13.18
C PHE A 211 12.17 -5.16 -12.88
N ALA A 212 13.09 -4.54 -12.14
CA ALA A 212 14.37 -5.16 -11.78
C ALA A 212 14.20 -6.44 -10.94
N LEU A 213 13.14 -6.52 -10.13
CA LEU A 213 12.82 -7.70 -9.32
C LEU A 213 12.14 -8.83 -10.11
N LEU A 214 11.30 -8.50 -11.09
CA LEU A 214 10.45 -9.46 -11.81
C LEU A 214 10.96 -9.83 -13.22
N ALA A 215 11.93 -9.11 -13.77
CA ALA A 215 12.46 -9.34 -15.13
C ALA A 215 13.49 -10.48 -15.23
N ARG A 216 13.38 -11.52 -14.38
CA ARG A 216 14.27 -12.70 -14.37
C ARG A 216 13.45 -13.97 -14.23
#